data_AF-A0AAV4IMA0-F1
#
_entry.id   AF-A0AAV4IMA0-F1
#
_cell.length_a   1.000
_cell.length_b   1.000
_cell.length_c   1.000
_cell.angle_alpha   90.00
_cell.angle_beta   90.00
_cell.angle_gamma   90.00
#
_symmetry.space_group_name_H-M   'P 1'
#
loop_
_entity.id
_entity.type
_entity.pdbx_description
1 polymer ?
#
loop_
_entity_poly.entity_id
_entity_poly.type
_entity_poly.pdbx_seq_one_letter_code
_entity_poly.pdbx_strand_id
1 'polypeptide(L)'
;MWFIRRILKVSWKDKKPNDDMANAGRLLYRTIRRRQMKFTGHIYRARRIEHLAMTGKINGKKSRGRQRTTYVDSVNTWANLEQHTRSQFMRSSCERQIWKTMTVNACSRHGT
;
A
#
# COMPACT_ATOMS: atom_id res chain seq x y z
N MET A 1 2.59 -8.92 19.88
CA MET A 1 2.37 -7.45 19.76
C MET A 1 3.64 -6.59 19.94
N TRP A 2 4.84 -7.15 20.08
CA TRP A 2 6.05 -6.35 20.35
C TRP A 2 6.44 -5.34 19.25
N PHE A 3 6.13 -5.66 17.99
CA PHE A 3 6.58 -4.93 16.81
C PHE A 3 5.76 -3.66 16.64
N ILE A 4 4.44 -3.75 16.83
CA ILE A 4 3.54 -2.60 16.86
C ILE A 4 3.91 -1.66 18.01
N ARG A 5 4.21 -2.19 19.21
CA ARG A 5 4.70 -1.38 20.34
C ARG A 5 5.99 -0.64 19.99
N ARG A 6 6.93 -1.31 19.31
CA ARG A 6 8.19 -0.69 18.86
C ARG A 6 7.96 0.41 17.81
N ILE A 7 7.12 0.17 16.80
CA ILE A 7 6.79 1.18 15.78
C ILE A 7 6.13 2.41 16.41
N LEU A 8 5.20 2.18 17.33
CA LEU A 8 4.47 3.23 18.03
C LEU A 8 5.26 3.86 19.19
N LYS A 9 6.49 3.40 19.45
CA LYS A 9 7.35 3.84 20.55
C LYS A 9 6.67 3.76 21.93
N VAL A 10 5.86 2.72 22.14
CA VAL A 10 5.18 2.47 23.42
C VAL A 10 6.20 1.96 24.42
N SER A 11 6.28 2.61 25.58
CA SER A 11 7.15 2.17 26.66
C SER A 11 6.59 0.89 27.29
N TRP A 12 7.47 -0.02 27.68
CA TRP A 12 7.05 -1.20 28.46
C TRP A 12 6.44 -0.80 29.81
N LYS A 13 6.83 0.37 30.35
CA LYS A 13 6.32 0.92 31.61
C LYS A 13 4.85 1.32 31.53
N ASP A 14 4.33 1.59 30.33
CA ASP A 14 2.96 2.05 30.13
C ASP A 14 1.93 0.92 30.37
N LYS A 15 2.38 -0.34 30.49
CA LYS A 15 1.56 -1.54 30.75
C LYS A 15 0.26 -1.62 29.91
N LYS A 16 0.27 -1.07 28.69
CA LYS A 16 -0.93 -1.01 27.84
C LYS A 16 -1.43 -2.41 27.48
N PRO A 17 -2.75 -2.67 27.53
CA PRO A 17 -3.32 -3.95 27.17
C PRO A 17 -3.06 -4.30 25.70
N ASN A 18 -3.13 -5.58 25.36
CA ASN A 18 -2.87 -6.03 24.00
C ASN A 18 -3.96 -5.59 23.01
N ASP A 19 -5.19 -5.42 23.48
CA ASP A 19 -6.32 -4.96 22.65
C ASP A 19 -6.12 -3.53 22.15
N ASP A 20 -5.62 -2.63 23.02
CA ASP A 20 -5.24 -1.27 22.63
C ASP A 20 -4.17 -1.27 21.53
N MET A 21 -3.20 -2.18 21.63
CA MET A 21 -2.15 -2.31 20.61
C MET A 21 -2.68 -2.88 19.30
N ALA A 22 -3.63 -3.81 19.36
CA ALA A 22 -4.29 -4.32 18.17
C ALA A 22 -5.08 -3.20 17.46
N ASN A 23 -5.83 -2.40 18.21
CA ASN A 23 -6.56 -1.25 17.69
C ASN A 23 -5.63 -0.20 17.08
N ALA A 24 -4.54 0.15 17.78
CA ALA A 24 -3.54 1.07 17.26
C ALA A 24 -2.85 0.53 15.99
N GLY A 25 -2.60 -0.78 15.94
CA GLY A 25 -2.09 -1.47 14.74
C GLY A 25 -3.04 -1.33 13.54
N ARG A 26 -4.35 -1.48 13.73
CA ARG A 26 -5.36 -1.29 12.67
C ARG A 26 -5.35 0.15 12.15
N LEU A 27 -5.25 1.16 13.03
CA LEU A 27 -5.16 2.58 12.66
C LEU A 27 -3.87 2.90 11.89
N LEU A 28 -2.74 2.34 12.34
CA LEU A 28 -1.46 2.46 11.66
C LEU A 28 -1.54 1.87 10.25
N TYR A 29 -2.10 0.66 10.13
CA TYR A 29 -2.24 -0.02 8.85
C TYR A 29 -3.12 0.77 7.86
N ARG A 30 -4.23 1.34 8.33
CA ARG A 30 -5.06 2.25 7.54
C ARG A 30 -4.29 3.48 7.06
N THR A 31 -3.44 4.04 7.93
CA THR A 31 -2.58 5.18 7.59
C THR A 31 -1.56 4.83 6.52
N ILE A 32 -0.91 3.67 6.64
CA ILE A 32 0.07 3.17 5.66
C ILE A 32 -0.60 2.97 4.30
N ARG A 33 -1.73 2.25 4.24
CA ARG A 33 -2.48 2.02 2.99
C ARG A 33 -2.90 3.33 2.33
N ARG A 34 -3.42 4.29 3.11
CA ARG A 34 -3.81 5.60 2.59
C ARG A 34 -2.63 6.35 1.97
N ARG A 35 -1.46 6.32 2.62
CA ARG A 35 -0.23 6.94 2.09
C ARG A 35 0.24 6.26 0.82
N GLN A 36 0.23 4.92 0.78
CA GLN A 36 0.57 4.15 -0.41
C GLN A 36 -0.33 4.50 -1.60
N MET A 37 -1.65 4.57 -1.40
CA MET A 37 -2.61 4.99 -2.44
C MET A 37 -2.43 6.44 -2.89
N LYS A 38 -2.13 7.36 -1.96
CA LYS A 38 -1.83 8.75 -2.31
C LYS A 38 -0.58 8.83 -3.18
N PHE A 39 0.46 8.07 -2.82
CA PHE A 39 1.73 8.04 -3.54
C PHE A 39 1.60 7.42 -4.94
N THR A 40 0.95 6.26 -5.08
CA THR A 40 0.69 5.66 -6.40
C THR A 40 -0.09 6.61 -7.28
N GLY A 41 -1.21 7.14 -6.79
CA GLY A 41 -2.02 8.09 -7.56
C GLY A 41 -1.28 9.37 -7.93
N HIS A 42 -0.34 9.84 -7.11
CA HIS A 42 0.51 10.99 -7.45
C HIS A 42 1.48 10.65 -8.59
N ILE A 43 2.20 9.53 -8.48
CA ILE A 43 3.18 9.09 -9.49
C ILE A 43 2.53 8.93 -10.87
N TYR A 44 1.42 8.20 -10.94
CA TYR A 44 0.76 7.90 -12.22
C TYR A 44 0.21 9.14 -12.92
N ARG A 45 -0.24 10.15 -12.15
CA ARG A 45 -0.73 11.41 -12.71
C ARG A 45 0.38 12.38 -13.07
N ALA A 46 1.46 12.42 -12.29
CA ALA A 46 2.58 13.33 -12.53
C ALA A 46 3.39 12.95 -13.78
N ARG A 47 3.42 11.65 -14.15
CA ARG A 47 4.14 11.12 -15.34
C ARG A 47 5.61 11.54 -15.43
N ARG A 48 6.27 11.68 -14.27
CA ARG A 48 7.70 12.01 -14.14
C ARG A 48 8.57 10.74 -14.10
N ILE A 49 9.84 10.87 -13.77
CA ILE A 49 10.82 9.77 -13.74
C ILE A 49 10.37 8.64 -12.80
N GLU A 50 9.70 8.96 -11.69
CA GLU A 50 9.17 7.99 -10.73
C GLU A 50 8.13 7.06 -11.38
N HIS A 51 7.38 7.57 -12.36
CA HIS A 51 6.44 6.76 -13.14
C HIS A 51 7.18 5.71 -13.96
N LEU A 52 8.25 6.11 -14.65
CA LEU A 52 9.11 5.18 -15.40
C LEU A 52 9.76 4.16 -14.47
N ALA A 53 10.23 4.57 -13.30
CA ALA A 53 10.83 3.65 -12.32
C ALA A 53 9.83 2.59 -11.82
N MET A 54 8.55 2.93 -11.69
CA MET A 54 7.50 2.03 -11.21
C MET A 54 6.90 1.14 -12.31
N THR A 55 6.80 1.66 -13.54
CA THR A 55 6.16 0.96 -14.68
C THR A 55 7.16 0.27 -15.60
N GLY A 56 8.39 0.75 -15.63
CA GLY A 56 9.44 0.30 -16.51
C GLY A 56 9.72 -1.19 -16.35
N LYS A 57 9.69 -1.89 -17.47
CA LYS A 57 10.12 -3.27 -17.58
C LYS A 57 11.46 -3.26 -18.30
N ILE A 58 12.50 -3.73 -17.63
CA ILE A 58 13.80 -3.98 -18.26
C ILE A 58 13.66 -5.25 -19.11
N ASN A 59 14.11 -5.19 -20.36
CA ASN A 59 14.12 -6.36 -21.25
C ASN A 59 15.01 -7.46 -20.65
N GLY A 60 14.53 -8.70 -20.70
CA GLY A 60 15.23 -9.86 -20.15
C GLY A 60 14.58 -10.47 -18.90
N LYS A 61 15.22 -11.51 -18.37
CA LYS A 61 14.76 -12.24 -17.18
C LYS A 61 15.20 -11.52 -15.91
N LYS A 62 14.33 -11.49 -14.89
CA LYS A 62 14.73 -11.01 -13.55
C LYS A 62 15.89 -11.87 -13.04
N SER A 63 16.95 -11.22 -12.56
CA SER A 63 18.09 -11.90 -11.93
C SER A 63 17.64 -12.71 -10.71
N ARG A 64 18.41 -13.74 -10.37
CA ARG A 64 18.22 -14.48 -9.11
C ARG A 64 18.35 -13.50 -7.93
N GLY A 65 17.50 -13.68 -6.92
CA GLY A 65 17.43 -12.78 -5.76
C GLY A 65 16.57 -11.52 -5.96
N ARG A 66 16.30 -11.09 -7.21
CA ARG A 66 15.42 -9.93 -7.43
C ARG A 66 13.97 -10.27 -7.09
N GLN A 67 13.33 -9.42 -6.27
CA GLN A 67 11.97 -9.65 -5.81
C GLN A 67 10.98 -9.81 -6.99
N ARG A 68 10.16 -10.86 -6.92
CA ARG A 68 9.14 -11.16 -7.93
C ARG A 68 8.01 -10.14 -7.88
N THR A 69 7.49 -9.86 -6.69
CA THR A 69 6.44 -8.87 -6.43
C THR A 69 7.02 -7.46 -6.44
N THR A 70 6.54 -6.60 -7.33
CA THR A 70 6.89 -5.17 -7.31
C THR A 70 5.99 -4.38 -6.36
N TYR A 71 6.37 -3.14 -6.05
CA TYR A 71 5.52 -2.24 -5.27
C TYR A 71 4.09 -2.15 -5.85
N VAL A 72 3.98 -1.96 -7.17
CA VAL A 72 2.69 -1.87 -7.86
C VAL A 72 1.89 -3.16 -7.73
N ASP A 73 2.55 -4.32 -7.85
CA ASP A 73 1.87 -5.60 -7.70
C ASP A 73 1.34 -5.74 -6.28
N SER A 74 2.15 -5.42 -5.27
CA SER A 74 1.74 -5.49 -3.86
C SER A 74 0.54 -4.59 -3.58
N VAL A 75 0.57 -3.33 -4.08
CA VAL A 75 -0.52 -2.37 -3.89
C VAL A 75 -1.78 -2.82 -4.61
N ASN A 76 -1.65 -3.33 -5.83
CA ASN A 76 -2.80 -3.86 -6.57
C ASN A 76 -3.45 -5.05 -5.86
N THR A 77 -2.63 -6.00 -5.37
CA THR A 77 -3.13 -7.20 -4.66
C THR A 77 -3.97 -6.83 -3.45
N TRP A 78 -3.47 -5.98 -2.53
CA TRP A 78 -4.24 -5.65 -1.32
C TRP A 78 -5.34 -4.61 -1.56
N ALA A 79 -5.18 -3.70 -2.52
CA ALA A 79 -6.20 -2.69 -2.80
C ALA A 79 -7.43 -3.28 -3.50
N ASN A 80 -7.24 -4.27 -4.39
CA ASN A 80 -8.28 -4.78 -5.28
C ASN A 80 -8.68 -6.23 -5.08
N LEU A 81 -8.05 -6.99 -4.17
CA LEU A 81 -8.31 -8.43 -3.99
C LEU A 81 -8.31 -9.17 -5.34
N GLU A 82 -7.37 -8.81 -6.21
CA GLU A 82 -7.13 -9.45 -7.52
C GLU A 82 -8.18 -9.19 -8.64
N GLN A 83 -9.21 -8.37 -8.40
CA GLN A 83 -10.23 -8.11 -9.43
C GLN A 83 -9.73 -7.30 -10.64
N HIS A 84 -8.70 -6.47 -10.45
CA HIS A 84 -8.18 -5.59 -11.49
C HIS A 84 -6.80 -6.04 -11.95
N THR A 85 -6.63 -6.16 -13.27
CA THR A 85 -5.30 -6.31 -13.88
C THR A 85 -4.46 -5.07 -13.57
N ARG A 86 -3.13 -5.24 -13.50
CA ARG A 86 -2.16 -4.15 -13.28
C ARG A 86 -2.43 -2.92 -14.17
N SER A 87 -2.77 -3.14 -15.45
CA SER A 87 -3.10 -2.07 -16.39
C SER A 87 -4.38 -1.31 -16.04
N GLN A 88 -5.43 -2.02 -15.63
CA GLN A 88 -6.69 -1.41 -15.20
C GLN A 88 -6.50 -0.59 -13.92
N PHE A 89 -5.71 -1.09 -12.97
CA PHE A 89 -5.34 -0.37 -11.76
C PHE A 89 -4.57 0.92 -12.05
N MET A 90 -3.64 0.89 -13.01
CA MET A 90 -2.94 2.10 -13.43
C MET A 90 -3.88 3.11 -14.07
N ARG A 91 -4.80 2.66 -14.94
CA ARG A 91 -5.80 3.56 -15.56
C ARG A 91 -6.71 4.20 -14.52
N SER A 92 -7.23 3.43 -13.57
CA SER A 92 -8.08 3.96 -12.50
C SER A 92 -7.34 4.96 -11.60
N SER A 93 -6.02 4.80 -11.45
CA SER A 93 -5.18 5.75 -10.71
C SER A 93 -5.01 7.10 -11.38
N CYS A 94 -5.25 7.23 -12.69
CA CYS A 94 -5.25 8.52 -13.37
C CYS A 94 -6.53 9.30 -13.04
N GLU A 95 -7.67 8.62 -12.98
CA GLU A 95 -8.96 9.27 -12.73
C GLU A 95 -9.17 9.58 -11.24
N ARG A 96 -9.43 10.85 -10.91
CA ARG A 96 -9.39 11.30 -9.50
C ARG A 96 -10.56 10.80 -8.68
N GLN A 97 -11.76 10.71 -9.25
CA GLN A 97 -12.96 10.29 -8.53
C GLN A 97 -12.95 8.78 -8.29
N ILE A 98 -12.70 7.98 -9.34
CA ILE A 98 -12.53 6.52 -9.20
C ILE A 98 -11.45 6.20 -8.16
N TRP A 99 -10.30 6.88 -8.23
CA TRP A 99 -9.22 6.65 -7.29
C TRP A 99 -9.56 7.00 -5.84
N LYS A 100 -10.32 8.07 -5.60
CA LYS A 100 -10.81 8.42 -4.26
C LYS A 100 -11.70 7.31 -3.72
N THR A 101 -12.67 6.85 -4.49
CA THR A 101 -13.56 5.75 -4.11
C THR A 101 -12.79 4.47 -3.82
N MET A 102 -11.86 4.08 -4.70
CA MET A 102 -10.98 2.92 -4.49
C MET A 102 -10.14 3.06 -3.22
N THR A 103 -9.60 4.24 -2.96
CA THR A 103 -8.79 4.51 -1.75
C THR A 103 -9.63 4.35 -0.49
N VAL A 104 -10.86 4.87 -0.47
CA VAL A 104 -11.78 4.72 0.66
C VAL A 104 -12.09 3.24 0.90
N ASN A 105 -12.47 2.51 -0.15
CA ASN A 105 -12.79 1.08 -0.08
C ASN A 105 -11.60 0.23 0.39
N ALA A 106 -10.39 0.53 -0.08
CA ALA A 106 -9.19 -0.20 0.32
C ALA A 106 -8.77 0.11 1.78
N CYS A 107 -9.06 1.33 2.26
CA CYS A 107 -8.77 1.75 3.63
C CYS A 107 -9.82 1.32 4.66
N SER A 108 -11.08 1.10 4.24
CA SER A 108 -12.15 0.61 5.12
C SER A 108 -12.06 -0.89 5.38
N ARG A 109 -11.40 -1.66 4.50
CA ARG A 109 -11.13 -3.08 4.70
C ARG A 109 -10.21 -3.31 5.91
N HIS A 110 -10.76 -3.85 6.99
CA HIS A 110 -9.97 -4.39 8.09
C HIS A 110 -9.12 -5.55 7.55
N GLY A 111 -7.82 -5.55 7.85
CA GLY A 111 -6.98 -6.72 7.57
C GLY A 111 -7.56 -7.91 8.31
N THR A 112 -7.86 -8.98 7.57
CA THR A 112 -8.13 -10.31 8.10
C THR A 112 -6.97 -10.79 8.95
#